data_AF-A0A7C4C2Y6-F1
#
_entry.id   AF-A0A7C4C2Y6-F1
#
_cell.length_a   1.000
_cell.length_b   1.000
_cell.length_c   1.000
_cell.angle_alpha   90.00
_cell.angle_beta   90.00
_cell.angle_gamma   90.00
#
_symmetry.space_group_name_H-M   'P 1'
#
loop_
_entity.id
_entity.type
_entity.pdbx_description
1 polymer ?
#
loop_
_entity_poly.entity_id
_entity_poly.type
_entity_poly.pdbx_seq_one_letter_code
_entity_poly.pdbx_strand_id
1 'polypeptide(L)'
;MDAATHTLFGLALSRAVFQRRIPRPALTFALAANAPDIDILALAGGILPYLEWHRQITHSLVVAPFLAAAVAALVSLRRSYWRTWVAALAGVLSHLLLDWSNMYGVRLGAPFSDQWSQLGAIPFADPWVWLLLAMAFVPPWISALVSSEIGARRNSGRGWAVASLALLAVYGVGRAQLHARAAAVLESRIYGSESQIVRAFALPDPVNPFRWRGVVETPRLWWTGEVRVGSEFDPEDGRLTYKPDNALLEAA
;
A
#
# COMPACT_ATOMS: atom_id res chain seq x y z
N MET A 1 0.51 -0.11 4.46
CA MET A 1 -0.13 -1.42 4.70
C MET A 1 0.33 -1.86 6.08
N ASP A 2 0.02 -3.07 6.51
CA ASP A 2 0.63 -3.60 7.73
C ASP A 2 2.12 -3.98 7.51
N ALA A 3 2.91 -3.96 8.58
CA ALA A 3 4.35 -4.25 8.54
C ALA A 3 4.68 -5.67 8.04
N ALA A 4 3.77 -6.64 8.21
CA ALA A 4 3.99 -8.00 7.72
C ALA A 4 3.93 -8.02 6.19
N THR A 5 2.99 -7.30 5.58
CA THR A 5 2.92 -7.12 4.12
C THR A 5 4.20 -6.52 3.56
N HIS A 6 4.72 -5.45 4.16
CA HIS A 6 5.99 -4.83 3.75
C HIS A 6 7.16 -5.79 3.85
N THR A 7 7.27 -6.51 4.97
CA THR A 7 8.33 -7.51 5.19
C THR A 7 8.26 -8.65 4.17
N LEU A 8 7.07 -9.22 3.94
CA LEU A 8 6.88 -10.32 2.99
C LEU A 8 7.20 -9.89 1.55
N PHE A 9 6.75 -8.70 1.14
CA PHE A 9 7.10 -8.14 -0.17
C PHE A 9 8.61 -7.94 -0.31
N GLY A 10 9.25 -7.30 0.67
CA GLY A 10 10.70 -7.07 0.66
C GLY A 10 11.49 -8.37 0.57
N LEU A 11 11.10 -9.39 1.35
CA LEU A 11 11.73 -10.72 1.30
C LEU A 11 11.47 -11.45 -0.03
N ALA A 12 10.29 -11.29 -0.63
CA ALA A 12 9.99 -11.83 -1.96
C ALA A 12 10.86 -11.15 -3.02
N LEU A 13 11.01 -9.82 -2.98
CA LEU A 13 11.88 -9.05 -3.86
C LEU A 13 13.36 -9.44 -3.72
N SER A 14 13.81 -9.61 -2.47
CA SER A 14 15.12 -10.13 -2.11
C SER A 14 15.38 -11.50 -2.76
N ARG A 15 14.41 -12.43 -2.64
CA ARG A 15 14.45 -13.77 -3.22
C ARG A 15 14.44 -13.75 -4.76
N ALA A 16 13.65 -12.86 -5.36
CA ALA A 16 13.47 -12.77 -6.80
C ALA A 16 14.70 -12.18 -7.52
N VAL A 17 15.34 -11.16 -6.93
CA VAL A 17 16.31 -10.31 -7.64
C VAL A 17 17.71 -10.30 -7.01
N PHE A 18 17.85 -10.36 -5.69
CA PHE A 18 19.10 -9.98 -4.99
C PHE A 18 19.83 -11.10 -4.23
N GLN A 19 19.29 -12.32 -4.13
CA GLN A 19 19.81 -13.43 -3.31
C GLN A 19 21.34 -13.57 -3.21
N ARG A 20 22.06 -13.65 -4.33
CA ARG A 20 23.53 -13.85 -4.32
C ARG A 20 24.31 -12.61 -4.76
N ARG A 21 23.64 -11.46 -4.82
CA ARG A 21 24.21 -10.21 -5.35
C ARG A 21 24.77 -9.28 -4.26
N ILE A 22 24.32 -9.46 -3.02
CA ILE A 22 24.70 -8.64 -1.85
C ILE A 22 24.89 -9.52 -0.59
N PRO A 23 25.64 -9.05 0.42
CA PRO A 23 25.66 -9.72 1.72
C PRO A 23 24.29 -9.60 2.41
N ARG A 24 23.85 -10.68 3.08
CA ARG A 24 22.62 -10.71 3.91
C ARG A 24 21.40 -10.06 3.23
N PRO A 25 21.00 -10.51 2.03
CA PRO A 25 19.94 -9.88 1.26
C PRO A 25 18.59 -9.92 1.98
N ALA A 26 18.26 -11.00 2.68
CA ALA A 26 17.01 -11.10 3.43
C ALA A 26 16.93 -10.05 4.54
N LEU A 27 18.01 -9.89 5.32
CA LEU A 27 18.09 -8.87 6.37
C LEU A 27 18.02 -7.45 5.79
N THR A 28 18.74 -7.19 4.70
CA THR A 28 18.73 -5.88 4.02
C THR A 28 17.31 -5.49 3.64
N PHE A 29 16.57 -6.38 3.00
CA PHE A 29 15.20 -6.10 2.57
C PHE A 29 14.19 -6.08 3.72
N ALA A 30 14.35 -6.92 4.75
CA ALA A 30 13.49 -6.88 5.93
C ALA A 30 13.59 -5.53 6.67
N LEU A 31 14.80 -5.00 6.83
CA LEU A 31 15.01 -3.69 7.44
C LEU A 31 14.56 -2.56 6.52
N ALA A 32 14.99 -2.58 5.25
CA ALA A 32 14.69 -1.51 4.31
C ALA A 32 13.19 -1.37 4.02
N ALA A 33 12.46 -2.47 3.89
CA ALA A 33 11.02 -2.43 3.64
C ALA A 33 10.20 -1.92 4.82
N ASN A 34 10.77 -1.81 6.03
CA ASN A 34 10.11 -1.24 7.21
C ASN A 34 10.78 0.06 7.70
N ALA A 35 11.86 0.51 7.04
CA ALA A 35 12.59 1.70 7.46
C ALA A 35 11.73 2.98 7.47
N PRO A 36 10.77 3.20 6.53
CA PRO A 36 9.86 4.35 6.60
C PRO A 36 9.00 4.40 7.86
N ASP A 37 8.56 3.24 8.37
CA ASP A 37 7.74 3.11 9.59
C ASP A 37 8.51 3.41 10.88
N ILE A 38 9.77 3.84 10.82
CA ILE A 38 10.50 4.35 11.99
C ILE A 38 9.80 5.56 12.63
N ASP A 39 8.88 6.20 11.90
CA ASP A 39 8.00 7.24 12.43
C ASP A 39 7.07 6.74 13.56
N ILE A 40 6.93 5.43 13.76
CA ILE A 40 6.26 4.86 14.94
C ILE A 40 6.90 5.33 16.26
N LEU A 41 8.17 5.72 16.26
CA LEU A 41 8.84 6.30 17.42
C LEU A 41 8.19 7.61 17.87
N ALA A 42 7.49 8.34 16.99
CA ALA A 42 6.74 9.53 17.35
C ALA A 42 5.62 9.22 18.37
N LEU A 43 5.18 7.96 18.47
CA LEU A 43 4.21 7.53 19.48
C LEU A 43 4.74 7.69 20.91
N ALA A 44 6.06 7.75 21.12
CA ALA A 44 6.64 8.07 22.42
C ALA A 44 6.26 9.48 22.93
N GLY A 45 5.91 10.40 22.01
CA GLY A 45 5.36 11.71 22.33
C GLY A 45 3.83 11.73 22.49
N GLY A 46 3.16 10.58 22.32
CA GLY A 46 1.71 10.42 22.36
C GLY A 46 1.07 10.23 20.98
N ILE A 47 -0.26 10.08 20.98
CA ILE A 47 -1.03 9.81 19.75
C ILE A 47 -1.04 10.99 18.78
N LEU A 48 -1.09 12.23 19.28
CA LEU A 48 -1.15 13.42 18.42
C LEU A 48 0.14 13.62 17.62
N PRO A 49 1.36 13.57 18.22
CA PRO A 49 2.59 13.61 17.43
C PRO A 49 2.70 12.43 16.46
N TYR A 50 2.23 11.24 16.82
CA TYR A 50 2.21 10.12 15.89
C TYR A 50 1.33 10.41 14.67
N LEU A 51 0.08 10.86 14.87
CA LEU A 51 -0.80 11.20 13.75
C LEU A 51 -0.26 12.36 12.90
N GLU A 52 0.43 13.31 13.54
CA GLU A 52 1.09 14.39 12.84
C GLU A 52 2.27 13.89 12.01
N TRP A 53 3.13 13.00 12.51
CA TRP A 53 4.35 12.63 11.77
C TRP A 53 4.24 11.39 10.89
N HIS A 54 3.28 10.51 11.18
CA HIS A 54 3.13 9.23 10.50
C HIS A 54 2.84 9.43 9.01
N ARG A 55 3.58 8.70 8.16
CA ARG A 55 3.46 8.74 6.68
C ARG A 55 3.80 10.07 6.03
N GLN A 56 4.50 10.95 6.76
CA GLN A 56 5.00 12.23 6.23
C GLN A 56 6.45 12.12 5.72
N ILE A 57 7.40 12.73 6.44
CA ILE A 57 8.79 12.92 6.00
C ILE A 57 9.48 11.60 5.69
N THR A 58 9.31 10.58 6.54
CA THR A 58 9.93 9.25 6.38
C THR A 58 9.43 8.49 5.13
N HIS A 59 8.25 8.86 4.63
CA HIS A 59 7.61 8.26 3.45
C HIS A 59 7.79 9.12 2.19
N SER A 60 8.73 10.06 2.21
CA SER A 60 9.07 10.89 1.05
C SER A 60 10.13 10.26 0.16
N LEU A 61 10.09 10.58 -1.14
CA LEU A 61 11.13 10.18 -2.09
C LEU A 61 12.47 10.85 -1.77
N VAL A 62 12.43 12.02 -1.13
CA VAL A 62 13.61 12.78 -0.71
C VAL A 62 14.37 12.03 0.40
N VAL A 63 13.65 11.46 1.37
CA VAL A 63 14.24 10.78 2.54
C VAL A 63 14.59 9.32 2.25
N ALA A 64 13.92 8.69 1.28
CA ALA A 64 14.18 7.31 0.87
C ALA A 64 15.68 6.92 0.68
N PRO A 65 16.52 7.68 -0.06
CA PRO A 65 17.94 7.36 -0.21
C PRO A 65 18.74 7.41 1.11
N PHE A 66 18.33 8.24 2.07
CA PHE A 66 18.99 8.35 3.37
C PHE A 66 18.62 7.19 4.30
N LEU A 67 17.35 6.78 4.31
CA LEU A 67 16.94 5.55 5.01
C LEU A 67 17.66 4.32 4.44
N ALA A 68 17.77 4.23 3.11
CA ALA A 68 18.53 3.18 2.46
C ALA A 68 20.01 3.20 2.84
N ALA A 69 20.62 4.38 2.99
CA ALA A 69 22.00 4.56 3.45
C ALA A 69 22.21 4.06 4.88
N ALA A 70 21.29 4.40 5.79
CA ALA A 70 21.32 3.92 7.16
C ALA A 70 21.25 2.39 7.23
N VAL A 71 20.31 1.77 6.50
CA VAL A 71 20.20 0.30 6.44
C VAL A 71 21.45 -0.34 5.82
N ALA A 72 21.99 0.22 4.73
CA ALA A 72 23.18 -0.31 4.10
C ALA A 72 24.42 -0.24 5.01
N ALA A 73 24.57 0.84 5.77
CA ALA A 73 25.64 1.02 6.76
C ALA A 73 25.54 0.01 7.90
N LEU A 74 24.31 -0.32 8.34
CA LEU A 74 24.07 -1.30 9.40
C LEU A 74 24.40 -2.74 8.97
N VAL A 75 24.12 -3.10 7.70
CA VAL A 75 24.19 -4.49 7.24
C VAL A 75 25.55 -4.84 6.58
N SER A 76 26.25 -3.86 6.00
CA SER A 76 27.34 -4.10 5.05
C SER A 76 28.60 -3.28 5.32
N LEU A 77 29.77 -3.91 5.13
CA LEU A 77 31.08 -3.26 5.18
C LEU A 77 31.38 -2.53 3.86
N ARG A 78 32.33 -1.59 3.89
CA ARG A 78 32.66 -0.66 2.77
C ARG A 78 32.69 -1.29 1.37
N ARG A 79 33.21 -2.51 1.22
CA ARG A 79 33.36 -3.19 -0.09
C ARG A 79 32.04 -3.55 -0.79
N SER A 80 30.96 -3.73 -0.05
CA SER A 80 29.63 -4.09 -0.61
C SER A 80 28.55 -3.04 -0.30
N TYR A 81 28.94 -1.92 0.30
CA TYR A 81 28.05 -0.85 0.71
C TYR A 81 27.17 -0.37 -0.44
N TRP A 82 27.77 0.01 -1.57
CA TRP A 82 27.01 0.54 -2.72
C TRP A 82 25.94 -0.42 -3.25
N ARG A 83 26.27 -1.71 -3.41
CA ARG A 83 25.29 -2.71 -3.87
C ARG A 83 24.20 -2.93 -2.84
N THR A 84 24.55 -2.89 -1.55
CA THR A 84 23.59 -3.01 -0.45
C THR A 84 22.69 -1.80 -0.37
N TRP A 85 23.22 -0.60 -0.62
CA TRP A 85 22.46 0.65 -0.68
C TRP A 85 21.44 0.64 -1.80
N VAL A 86 21.81 0.21 -3.03
CA VAL A 86 20.86 0.07 -4.13
C VAL A 86 19.75 -0.93 -3.79
N ALA A 87 20.10 -2.05 -3.14
CA ALA A 87 19.11 -3.04 -2.70
C ALA A 87 18.21 -2.51 -1.58
N ALA A 88 18.77 -1.79 -0.61
CA ALA A 88 18.01 -1.14 0.46
C ALA A 88 17.09 -0.06 -0.11
N LEU A 89 17.55 0.71 -1.10
CA LEU A 89 16.72 1.70 -1.79
C LEU A 89 15.55 1.01 -2.49
N ALA A 90 15.77 -0.12 -3.16
CA ALA A 90 14.66 -0.91 -3.72
C ALA A 90 13.67 -1.39 -2.65
N GLY A 91 14.15 -1.77 -1.45
CA GLY A 91 13.31 -2.10 -0.30
C GLY A 91 12.47 -0.92 0.18
N VAL A 92 13.09 0.24 0.39
CA VAL A 92 12.39 1.46 0.82
C VAL A 92 11.38 1.90 -0.24
N LEU A 93 11.76 1.93 -1.52
CA LEU A 93 10.84 2.30 -2.60
C LEU A 93 9.68 1.32 -2.73
N SER A 94 9.89 0.03 -2.45
CA SER A 94 8.78 -0.93 -2.40
C SER A 94 7.79 -0.64 -1.29
N HIS A 95 8.27 -0.16 -0.13
CA HIS A 95 7.40 0.28 0.95
C HIS A 95 6.54 1.46 0.48
N LEU A 96 7.17 2.52 -0.04
CA LEU A 96 6.49 3.72 -0.53
C LEU A 96 5.46 3.37 -1.62
N LEU A 97 5.79 2.46 -2.54
CA LEU A 97 4.88 2.02 -3.60
C LEU A 97 3.62 1.33 -3.03
N LEU A 98 3.79 0.41 -2.08
CA LEU A 98 2.68 -0.30 -1.45
C LEU A 98 1.79 0.68 -0.67
N ASP A 99 2.40 1.63 0.03
CA ASP A 99 1.69 2.62 0.81
C ASP A 99 0.95 3.66 -0.03
N TRP A 100 1.56 4.08 -1.14
CA TRP A 100 0.88 4.90 -2.14
C TRP A 100 -0.29 4.15 -2.79
N SER A 101 -0.18 2.84 -3.00
CA SER A 101 -1.27 2.04 -3.60
C SER A 101 -2.50 1.88 -2.70
N ASN A 102 -2.32 2.07 -1.39
CA ASN A 102 -3.33 1.87 -0.35
C ASN A 102 -4.29 3.07 -0.21
N MET A 103 -5.40 2.88 0.51
CA MET A 103 -6.45 3.88 0.79
C MET A 103 -6.08 5.04 1.73
N TYR A 104 -4.92 4.98 2.40
CA TYR A 104 -4.49 6.05 3.32
C TYR A 104 -3.51 7.05 2.68
N GLY A 105 -2.79 6.64 1.63
CA GLY A 105 -1.79 7.48 0.98
C GLY A 105 -0.53 7.78 1.80
N VAL A 106 0.32 8.60 1.18
CA VAL A 106 1.62 9.08 1.69
C VAL A 106 1.94 10.47 1.14
N ARG A 107 2.81 11.22 1.83
CA ARG A 107 3.35 12.50 1.34
C ARG A 107 4.67 12.33 0.60
N LEU A 108 4.62 11.83 -0.64
CA LEU A 108 5.82 11.54 -1.45
C LEU A 108 6.72 12.76 -1.67
N GLY A 109 6.14 13.97 -1.70
CA GLY A 109 6.84 15.24 -1.97
C GLY A 109 7.38 15.96 -0.73
N ALA A 110 7.19 15.42 0.48
CA ALA A 110 7.70 16.06 1.69
C ALA A 110 9.24 16.19 1.68
N PRO A 111 9.83 17.23 2.30
CA PRO A 111 9.17 18.34 3.00
C PRO A 111 8.79 19.51 2.07
N PHE A 112 8.92 19.37 0.75
CA PHE A 112 8.65 20.46 -0.19
C PHE A 112 7.16 20.60 -0.53
N SER A 113 6.35 19.58 -0.25
CA SER A 113 4.92 19.57 -0.49
C SER A 113 4.20 18.77 0.60
N ASP A 114 3.11 19.33 1.12
CA ASP A 114 2.21 18.70 2.10
C ASP A 114 1.06 17.92 1.45
N GLN A 115 1.09 17.76 0.12
CA GLN A 115 0.05 17.05 -0.61
C GLN A 115 0.08 15.55 -0.31
N TRP A 116 -1.05 15.03 0.14
CA TRP A 116 -1.29 13.60 0.23
C TRP A 116 -1.49 13.01 -1.16
N SER A 117 -0.73 11.96 -1.47
CA SER A 117 -0.85 11.21 -2.72
C SER A 117 -1.25 9.78 -2.43
N GLN A 118 -2.25 9.29 -3.15
CA GLN A 118 -2.69 7.91 -3.08
C GLN A 118 -3.29 7.45 -4.40
N LEU A 119 -3.17 6.16 -4.67
CA LEU A 119 -3.97 5.47 -5.67
C LEU A 119 -5.32 5.03 -5.09
N GLY A 120 -5.36 4.68 -3.80
CA GLY A 120 -6.59 4.28 -3.11
C GLY A 120 -7.19 2.94 -3.54
N ALA A 121 -6.45 2.12 -4.30
CA ALA A 121 -6.99 0.93 -4.94
C ALA A 121 -6.92 -0.34 -4.05
N ILE A 122 -6.01 -0.37 -3.09
CA ILE A 122 -5.79 -1.53 -2.22
C ILE A 122 -6.22 -1.18 -0.79
N PRO A 123 -6.94 -2.05 -0.08
CA PRO A 123 -7.30 -1.82 1.32
C PRO A 123 -6.07 -2.02 2.22
N PHE A 124 -6.16 -1.53 3.44
CA PHE A 124 -5.06 -1.63 4.41
C PHE A 124 -4.65 -3.08 4.71
N ALA A 125 -5.66 -3.96 4.85
CA ALA A 125 -5.51 -5.39 5.04
C ALA A 125 -6.22 -6.10 3.88
N ASP A 126 -5.45 -6.81 3.05
CA ASP A 126 -5.94 -7.45 1.83
C ASP A 126 -5.55 -8.94 1.84
N PRO A 127 -6.52 -9.85 2.07
CA PRO A 127 -6.26 -11.29 2.06
C PRO A 127 -5.70 -11.81 0.74
N TRP A 128 -5.99 -11.15 -0.39
CA TRP A 128 -5.47 -11.54 -1.70
C TRP A 128 -3.99 -11.16 -1.83
N VAL A 129 -3.60 -9.98 -1.34
CA VAL A 129 -2.18 -9.58 -1.29
C VAL A 129 -1.41 -10.56 -0.40
N TRP A 130 -1.93 -10.90 0.78
CA TRP A 130 -1.30 -11.88 1.67
C TRP A 130 -1.17 -13.26 1.04
N LEU A 131 -2.22 -13.75 0.37
CA LEU A 131 -2.21 -15.02 -0.34
C LEU A 131 -1.15 -15.03 -1.44
N LEU A 132 -1.12 -13.99 -2.28
CA LEU A 132 -0.16 -13.87 -3.37
C LEU A 132 1.28 -13.77 -2.84
N LEU A 133 1.53 -13.03 -1.76
CA LEU A 133 2.85 -12.96 -1.12
C LEU A 133 3.25 -14.28 -0.47
N ALA A 134 2.30 -15.01 0.16
CA ALA A 134 2.56 -16.32 0.75
C ALA A 134 3.05 -17.34 -0.30
N MET A 135 2.61 -17.22 -1.57
CA MET A 135 3.11 -18.05 -2.67
C MET A 135 4.63 -17.92 -2.89
N ALA A 136 5.27 -16.83 -2.49
CA ALA A 136 6.72 -16.69 -2.60
C ALA A 136 7.49 -17.57 -1.60
N PHE A 137 6.84 -18.08 -0.54
CA PHE A 137 7.46 -18.75 0.60
C PHE A 137 6.91 -20.16 0.86
N VAL A 138 5.58 -20.35 0.80
CA VAL A 138 4.92 -21.59 1.18
C VAL A 138 5.28 -22.76 0.25
N PRO A 139 5.15 -22.66 -1.09
CA PRO A 139 5.53 -23.77 -1.97
C PRO A 139 7.03 -24.13 -1.89
N PRO A 140 7.99 -23.18 -1.86
CA PRO A 140 9.39 -23.50 -1.59
C PRO A 140 9.62 -24.18 -0.24
N TRP A 141 8.90 -23.77 0.81
CA TRP A 141 9.01 -24.36 2.15
C TRP A 141 8.51 -25.81 2.15
N ILE A 142 7.32 -26.08 1.61
CA ILE A 142 6.77 -27.45 1.48
C ILE A 142 7.71 -28.31 0.63
N SER A 143 8.17 -27.80 -0.51
CA SER A 143 9.11 -28.51 -1.38
C SER A 143 10.42 -28.84 -0.65
N ALA A 144 10.91 -27.96 0.23
CA ALA A 144 12.11 -28.20 1.01
C ALA A 144 11.92 -29.29 2.08
N LEU A 145 10.73 -29.41 2.69
CA LEU A 145 10.39 -30.49 3.63
C LEU A 145 10.38 -31.85 2.95
N VAL A 146 9.72 -31.96 1.79
CA VAL A 146 9.65 -33.21 1.02
C VAL A 146 11.02 -33.58 0.45
N SER A 147 11.77 -32.59 -0.07
CA SER A 147 13.09 -32.85 -0.66
C SER A 147 14.13 -33.27 0.36
N SER A 148 13.99 -32.86 1.63
CA SER A 148 14.88 -33.36 2.70
C SER A 148 14.70 -34.83 3.01
N GLU A 149 13.54 -35.42 2.74
CA GLU A 149 13.29 -36.85 2.95
C GLU A 149 13.81 -37.71 1.78
N ILE A 150 13.86 -37.14 0.56
CA ILE A 150 14.15 -37.89 -0.68
C ILE A 150 15.57 -37.60 -1.22
N GLY A 151 16.35 -36.73 -0.57
CA GLY A 151 17.72 -36.39 -0.99
C GLY A 151 17.82 -35.53 -2.25
N ALA A 152 16.72 -34.87 -2.65
CA ALA A 152 16.68 -34.02 -3.84
C ALA A 152 17.35 -32.65 -3.61
N ARG A 153 17.91 -32.05 -4.66
CA ARG A 153 18.54 -30.71 -4.59
C ARG A 153 17.48 -29.65 -4.23
N ARG A 154 17.73 -28.86 -3.19
CA ARG A 154 16.86 -27.75 -2.78
C ARG A 154 16.73 -26.69 -3.86
N ASN A 155 15.50 -26.36 -4.25
CA ASN A 155 15.20 -25.24 -5.14
C ASN A 155 15.42 -23.90 -4.40
N SER A 156 16.01 -22.92 -5.08
CA SER A 156 16.21 -21.56 -4.56
C SER A 156 14.91 -20.81 -4.19
N GLY A 157 13.75 -21.28 -4.65
CA GLY A 157 12.46 -20.63 -4.50
C GLY A 157 12.30 -19.35 -5.34
N ARG A 158 13.29 -19.00 -6.16
CA ARG A 158 13.31 -17.77 -6.95
C ARG A 158 12.15 -17.69 -7.94
N GLY A 159 11.82 -18.79 -8.62
CA GLY A 159 10.70 -18.84 -9.57
C GLY A 159 9.37 -18.49 -8.91
N TRP A 160 9.11 -19.05 -7.72
CA TRP A 160 7.92 -18.74 -6.91
C TRP A 160 7.87 -17.29 -6.47
N ALA A 161 9.00 -16.70 -6.08
CA ALA A 161 9.07 -15.28 -5.73
C ALA A 161 8.79 -14.37 -6.93
N VAL A 162 9.35 -14.68 -8.10
CA VAL A 162 9.08 -13.93 -9.34
C VAL A 162 7.61 -14.04 -9.73
N ALA A 163 7.04 -15.25 -9.71
CA ALA A 163 5.63 -15.47 -10.03
C ALA A 163 4.69 -14.74 -9.05
N SER A 164 4.97 -14.81 -7.74
CA SER A 164 4.24 -14.09 -6.70
C SER A 164 4.22 -12.57 -6.94
N LEU A 165 5.39 -11.96 -7.19
CA LEU A 165 5.48 -10.53 -7.47
C LEU A 165 4.81 -10.13 -8.78
N ALA A 166 4.91 -10.96 -9.83
CA ALA A 166 4.25 -10.72 -11.11
C ALA A 166 2.73 -10.77 -10.98
N LEU A 167 2.20 -11.80 -10.28
CA LEU A 167 0.77 -11.91 -10.00
C LEU A 167 0.27 -10.76 -9.12
N LEU A 168 1.07 -10.34 -8.13
CA LEU A 168 0.74 -9.19 -7.29
C LEU A 168 0.69 -7.88 -8.10
N ALA A 169 1.61 -7.70 -9.07
CA ALA A 169 1.57 -6.56 -9.98
C ALA A 169 0.33 -6.58 -10.88
N VAL A 170 -0.03 -7.75 -11.44
CA VAL A 170 -1.27 -7.92 -12.22
C VAL A 170 -2.51 -7.62 -11.37
N TYR A 171 -2.54 -8.13 -10.14
CA TYR A 171 -3.60 -7.86 -9.18
C TYR A 171 -3.72 -6.37 -8.88
N GLY A 172 -2.61 -5.69 -8.57
CA GLY A 172 -2.58 -4.25 -8.30
C GLY A 172 -3.08 -3.40 -9.48
N VAL A 173 -2.68 -3.72 -10.71
CA VAL A 173 -3.19 -3.06 -11.92
C VAL A 173 -4.69 -3.31 -12.09
N GLY A 174 -5.15 -4.55 -11.89
CA GLY A 174 -6.57 -4.88 -11.92
C GLY A 174 -7.37 -4.07 -10.89
N ARG A 175 -6.87 -3.97 -9.65
CA ARG A 175 -7.48 -3.16 -8.60
C ARG A 175 -7.52 -1.67 -8.96
N ALA A 176 -6.45 -1.13 -9.54
CA ALA A 176 -6.41 0.25 -10.01
C ALA A 176 -7.48 0.53 -11.09
N GLN A 177 -7.66 -0.40 -12.03
CA GLN A 177 -8.71 -0.29 -13.05
C GLN A 177 -10.11 -0.37 -12.45
N LEU A 178 -10.34 -1.28 -11.51
CA LEU A 178 -11.62 -1.38 -10.80
C LEU A 178 -11.90 -0.11 -9.99
N HIS A 179 -10.89 0.46 -9.33
CA HIS A 179 -11.00 1.72 -8.60
C HIS A 179 -11.42 2.86 -9.53
N ALA A 180 -10.72 3.02 -10.67
CA ALA A 180 -11.03 4.05 -11.66
C ALA A 180 -12.46 3.92 -12.20
N ARG A 181 -12.94 2.69 -12.44
CA ARG A 181 -14.34 2.44 -12.85
C ARG A 181 -15.33 2.81 -11.75
N ALA A 182 -15.06 2.44 -10.50
CA ALA A 182 -15.93 2.79 -9.38
C ALA A 182 -16.01 4.31 -9.19
N ALA A 183 -14.87 5.01 -9.27
CA ALA A 183 -14.82 6.47 -9.21
C ALA A 183 -15.63 7.12 -10.35
N ALA A 184 -15.45 6.65 -11.59
CA ALA A 184 -16.21 7.16 -12.74
C ALA A 184 -17.72 6.93 -12.62
N VAL A 185 -18.14 5.80 -12.03
CA VAL A 185 -19.57 5.55 -11.74
C VAL A 185 -20.09 6.57 -10.73
N LEU A 186 -19.34 6.87 -9.67
CA LEU A 186 -19.73 7.86 -8.68
C LEU A 186 -19.80 9.28 -9.27
N GLU A 187 -18.85 9.64 -10.12
CA GLU A 187 -18.75 10.98 -10.70
C GLU A 187 -19.80 11.25 -11.81
N SER A 188 -20.43 10.21 -12.35
CA SER A 188 -21.37 10.31 -13.48
C SER A 188 -22.84 10.23 -13.07
N ARG A 189 -23.16 10.52 -11.82
CA ARG A 189 -24.49 10.35 -11.22
C ARG A 189 -24.96 11.61 -10.51
N ILE A 190 -26.28 11.70 -10.33
CA ILE A 190 -26.94 12.75 -9.55
C ILE A 190 -27.30 12.14 -8.19
N TYR A 191 -27.08 12.89 -7.12
CA TYR A 191 -27.34 12.44 -5.76
C TYR A 191 -28.43 13.29 -5.12
N GLY A 192 -29.63 12.72 -4.98
CA GLY A 192 -30.83 13.49 -4.62
C GLY A 192 -31.15 14.52 -5.71
N SER A 193 -31.16 15.81 -5.34
CA SER A 193 -31.33 16.91 -6.29
C SER A 193 -30.01 17.56 -6.75
N GLU A 194 -28.86 17.04 -6.32
CA GLU A 194 -27.55 17.64 -6.55
C GLU A 194 -26.83 16.96 -7.71
N SER A 195 -26.56 17.73 -8.78
CA SER A 195 -25.75 17.28 -9.93
C SER A 195 -24.29 17.72 -9.83
N GLN A 196 -23.98 18.69 -8.95
CA GLN A 196 -22.61 19.15 -8.74
C GLN A 196 -21.91 18.29 -7.69
N ILE A 197 -20.88 17.56 -8.12
CA ILE A 197 -20.02 16.78 -7.24
C ILE A 197 -18.79 17.62 -6.90
N VAL A 198 -18.58 17.86 -5.60
CA VAL A 198 -17.36 18.50 -5.08
C VAL A 198 -16.23 17.48 -5.02
N ARG A 199 -16.56 16.27 -4.57
CA ARG A 199 -15.59 15.18 -4.45
C ARG A 199 -16.29 13.82 -4.45
N ALA A 200 -15.65 12.81 -5.03
CA ALA A 200 -16.07 11.43 -4.92
C ALA A 200 -14.88 10.56 -4.48
N PHE A 201 -15.14 9.60 -3.61
CA PHE A 201 -14.17 8.62 -3.17
C PHE A 201 -14.75 7.22 -3.29
N ALA A 202 -13.97 6.30 -3.86
CA ALA A 202 -14.28 4.87 -3.86
C ALA A 202 -13.30 4.14 -2.93
N LEU A 203 -13.74 3.82 -1.72
CA LEU A 203 -12.92 3.11 -0.73
C LEU A 203 -12.96 1.60 -0.99
N PRO A 204 -11.81 0.91 -1.05
CA PRO A 204 -11.76 -0.52 -1.36
C PRO A 204 -12.40 -1.36 -0.27
N ASP A 205 -13.21 -2.36 -0.65
CA ASP A 205 -13.60 -3.42 0.28
C ASP A 205 -12.41 -4.35 0.60
N PRO A 206 -12.22 -4.76 1.87
CA PRO A 206 -11.12 -5.63 2.28
C PRO A 206 -11.15 -7.04 1.68
N VAL A 207 -12.32 -7.56 1.32
CA VAL A 207 -12.49 -8.98 0.95
C VAL A 207 -12.87 -9.14 -0.51
N ASN A 208 -13.82 -8.34 -1.00
CA ASN A 208 -14.33 -8.45 -2.36
C ASN A 208 -13.69 -7.39 -3.29
N PRO A 209 -12.82 -7.79 -4.25
CA PRO A 209 -12.12 -6.86 -5.14
C PRO A 209 -13.02 -6.01 -6.06
N PHE A 210 -14.28 -6.39 -6.25
CA PHE A 210 -15.21 -5.67 -7.11
C PHE A 210 -16.11 -4.71 -6.33
N ARG A 211 -16.08 -4.79 -5.00
CA ARG A 211 -16.89 -3.98 -4.10
C ARG A 211 -16.10 -2.79 -3.59
N TRP A 212 -16.76 -1.64 -3.55
CA TRP A 212 -16.23 -0.38 -3.07
C TRP A 212 -17.28 0.32 -2.22
N ARG A 213 -16.85 1.02 -1.18
CA ARG A 213 -17.69 1.96 -0.44
C ARG A 213 -17.51 3.34 -1.04
N GLY A 214 -18.57 3.85 -1.66
CA GLY A 214 -18.60 5.18 -2.23
C GLY A 214 -18.91 6.22 -1.16
N VAL A 215 -18.20 7.35 -1.23
CA VAL A 215 -18.50 8.57 -0.47
C VAL A 215 -18.49 9.72 -1.48
N VAL A 216 -19.62 10.39 -1.63
CA VAL A 216 -19.74 11.54 -2.54
C VAL A 216 -20.11 12.76 -1.73
N GLU A 217 -19.38 13.83 -1.95
CA GLU A 217 -19.61 15.13 -1.37
C GLU A 217 -20.18 16.07 -2.44
N THR A 218 -21.33 16.64 -2.15
CA THR A 218 -21.95 17.72 -2.92
C THR A 218 -21.93 19.02 -2.08
N PRO A 219 -22.34 20.17 -2.64
CA PRO A 219 -22.43 21.40 -1.86
C PRO A 219 -23.34 21.28 -0.63
N ARG A 220 -24.45 20.51 -0.72
CA ARG A 220 -25.50 20.46 0.31
C ARG A 220 -25.60 19.15 1.08
N LEU A 221 -25.04 18.06 0.57
CA LEU A 221 -25.15 16.75 1.22
C LEU A 221 -23.90 15.90 1.04
N TRP A 222 -23.80 14.86 1.86
CA TRP A 222 -22.93 13.72 1.67
C TRP A 222 -23.78 12.49 1.33
N TRP A 223 -23.35 11.74 0.33
CA TRP A 223 -23.89 10.44 0.02
C TRP A 223 -22.88 9.36 0.38
N THR A 224 -23.36 8.28 0.99
CA THR A 224 -22.53 7.11 1.29
C THR A 224 -23.27 5.83 0.89
N GLY A 225 -22.63 4.96 0.13
CA GLY A 225 -23.26 3.73 -0.33
C GLY A 225 -22.25 2.71 -0.84
N GLU A 226 -22.76 1.60 -1.36
CA GLU A 226 -21.93 0.58 -1.99
C GLU A 226 -21.91 0.79 -3.51
N VAL A 227 -20.75 0.59 -4.11
CA VAL A 227 -20.56 0.53 -5.56
C VAL A 227 -19.93 -0.82 -5.88
N ARG A 228 -20.59 -1.61 -6.72
CA ARG A 228 -20.00 -2.83 -7.28
C ARG A 228 -19.71 -2.62 -8.76
N VAL A 229 -18.46 -2.81 -9.13
CA VAL A 229 -18.06 -2.73 -10.53
C VAL A 229 -18.59 -3.97 -11.26
N GLY A 230 -19.41 -3.76 -12.28
CA GLY A 230 -20.02 -4.84 -13.08
C GLY A 230 -21.48 -5.14 -12.72
N SER A 231 -22.07 -4.45 -11.74
CA SER A 231 -23.52 -4.44 -11.53
C SER A 231 -24.11 -3.09 -11.90
N GLU A 232 -25.45 -3.03 -12.00
CA GLU A 232 -26.17 -1.77 -12.03
C GLU A 232 -25.90 -0.99 -10.73
N PHE A 233 -25.88 0.34 -10.84
CA PHE A 233 -25.65 1.25 -9.73
C PHE A 233 -26.80 2.25 -9.67
N ASP A 234 -27.52 2.20 -8.54
CA ASP A 234 -28.57 3.16 -8.21
C ASP A 234 -28.10 4.05 -7.04
N PRO A 235 -27.98 5.38 -7.25
CA PRO A 235 -27.70 6.33 -6.17
C PRO A 235 -28.74 6.30 -5.04
N GLU A 236 -29.99 5.90 -5.29
CA GLU A 236 -31.05 5.89 -4.28
C GLU A 236 -30.86 4.80 -3.21
N ASP A 237 -30.08 3.75 -3.52
CA ASP A 237 -29.74 2.68 -2.57
C ASP A 237 -28.82 3.14 -1.42
N GLY A 238 -28.17 4.30 -1.58
CA GLY A 238 -27.25 4.83 -0.59
C GLY A 238 -27.90 5.78 0.43
N ARG A 239 -27.16 6.07 1.49
CA ARG A 239 -27.59 6.99 2.55
C ARG A 239 -27.20 8.42 2.21
N LEU A 240 -28.20 9.32 2.20
CA LEU A 240 -28.02 10.76 2.11
C LEU A 240 -27.93 11.39 3.50
N THR A 241 -26.99 12.30 3.71
CA THR A 241 -26.82 13.09 4.94
C THR A 241 -26.64 14.55 4.56
N TYR A 242 -27.58 15.41 4.96
CA TYR A 242 -27.52 16.83 4.64
C TYR A 242 -26.50 17.55 5.52
N LYS A 243 -25.76 18.48 4.90
CA LYS A 243 -24.87 19.39 5.63
C LYS A 243 -25.73 20.39 6.42
N PRO A 244 -25.30 20.78 7.63
CA PRO A 244 -26.00 21.82 8.38
C PRO A 244 -26.02 23.13 7.57
N ASP A 245 -27.16 23.83 7.57
CA ASP A 245 -27.22 25.18 6.99
C ASP A 245 -26.35 26.11 7.83
N ASN A 246 -25.30 26.68 7.21
CA ASN A 246 -24.36 27.59 7.87
C ASN A 246 -25.02 28.84 8.49
N ALA A 247 -26.28 29.13 8.14
CA ALA A 247 -27.06 30.24 8.70
C ALA A 247 -27.19 30.17 10.24
N LEU A 248 -27.10 28.99 10.86
CA LEU A 248 -27.15 28.85 12.32
C LEU A 248 -25.77 28.98 12.99
N LEU A 249 -24.67 28.79 12.25
CA LEU A 249 -23.30 28.91 12.77
C LEU A 249 -22.78 30.34 12.70
N GLU A 250 -23.25 31.15 11.75
CA GLU A 250 -22.92 32.59 11.67
C GLU A 250 -23.75 33.46 12.64
N ALA A 251 -24.79 32.89 13.25
CA ALA A 251 -25.69 33.57 14.18
C ALA A 251 -25.35 33.33 15.68
N ALA A 252 -24.26 32.62 15.98
CA ALA A 252 -23.80 32.27 17.33
C ALA A 252 -22.40 32.82 17.59
#